data_AF-A0A2E8XRR0-F1
#
_entry.id   AF-A0A2E8XRR0-F1
#
_cell.length_a   1.000
_cell.length_b   1.000
_cell.length_c   1.000
_cell.angle_alpha   90.00
_cell.angle_beta   90.00
_cell.angle_gamma   90.00
#
_symmetry.space_group_name_H-M   'P 1'
#
loop_
_entity.id
_entity.type
_entity.pdbx_description
1 polymer ?
#
loop_
_entity_poly.entity_id
_entity_poly.type
_entity_poly.pdbx_seq_one_letter_code
_entity_poly.pdbx_strand_id
1 'polypeptide(L)'
;MVLDQLEETIGQEALNGMLAMTVAEAPATVALISAVNADGDLEMMRREVHDMRSNFGSYGAMRLCEHARAIEKACRKDNAREASELADRLP
;
A
#
# COMPACT_ATOMS: atom_id res chain seq x y z
N MET A 1 -14.50 -14.79 -2.54
CA MET A 1 -13.60 -13.60 -2.44
C MET A 1 -12.20 -14.04 -2.90
N VAL A 2 -11.28 -13.14 -3.30
CA VAL A 2 -9.91 -13.55 -3.71
C VAL A 2 -9.20 -14.35 -2.62
N LEU A 3 -9.45 -14.03 -1.35
CA LEU A 3 -8.88 -14.74 -0.21
C LEU A 3 -9.37 -16.19 -0.11
N ASP A 4 -10.65 -16.47 -0.37
CA ASP A 4 -11.19 -17.84 -0.33
C ASP A 4 -10.55 -18.73 -1.40
N GLN A 5 -10.35 -18.20 -2.62
CA GLN A 5 -9.64 -18.92 -3.69
C GLN A 5 -8.16 -19.11 -3.37
N LEU A 6 -7.52 -18.13 -2.73
CA LEU A 6 -6.15 -18.26 -2.28
C LEU A 6 -6.05 -19.35 -1.22
N GLU A 7 -6.94 -19.35 -0.23
CA GLU A 7 -6.99 -20.36 0.82
C GLU A 7 -7.14 -21.77 0.25
N GLU A 8 -8.02 -21.96 -0.73
CA GLU A 8 -8.19 -23.24 -1.44
C GLU A 8 -6.93 -23.67 -2.21
N THR A 9 -6.09 -22.72 -2.64
CA THR A 9 -4.90 -22.98 -3.47
C THR A 9 -3.64 -23.25 -2.64
N ILE A 10 -3.39 -22.45 -1.60
CA ILE A 10 -2.16 -22.49 -0.80
C ILE A 10 -2.35 -23.09 0.61
N GLY A 11 -3.60 -23.26 1.04
CA GLY A 11 -3.95 -23.74 2.37
C GLY A 11 -3.99 -22.63 3.42
N GLN A 12 -4.82 -22.82 4.45
CA GLN A 12 -5.11 -21.83 5.49
C GLN A 12 -3.88 -21.40 6.30
N GLU A 13 -2.97 -22.31 6.62
CA GLU A 13 -1.75 -21.99 7.38
C GLU A 13 -0.78 -21.10 6.58
N ALA A 14 -0.59 -21.39 5.29
CA ALA A 14 0.25 -20.59 4.42
C ALA A 14 -0.36 -19.19 4.19
N LEU A 15 -1.69 -19.13 4.03
CA LEU A 15 -2.41 -17.85 3.94
C LEU A 15 -2.24 -17.01 5.21
N ASN A 16 -2.39 -17.62 6.39
CA ASN A 16 -2.19 -16.94 7.67
C ASN A 16 -0.76 -16.42 7.84
N GLY A 17 0.25 -17.20 7.41
CA GLY A 17 1.65 -16.77 7.42
C GLY A 17 1.92 -15.59 6.49
N MET A 18 1.39 -15.63 5.26
CA MET A 18 1.47 -14.51 4.31
C MET A 18 0.79 -13.24 4.86
N LEU A 19 -0.40 -13.37 5.43
CA LEU A 19 -1.12 -12.23 6.03
C LEU A 19 -0.36 -11.65 7.23
N ALA A 20 0.23 -12.51 8.07
CA ALA A 20 1.03 -12.05 9.21
C ALA A 20 2.28 -11.28 8.77
N MET A 21 3.01 -11.76 7.74
CA MET A 21 4.13 -11.03 7.15
C MET A 21 3.69 -9.70 6.54
N THR A 22 2.59 -9.72 5.79
CA THR A 22 2.01 -8.52 5.18
C THR A 22 1.68 -7.45 6.23
N VAL A 23 1.03 -7.84 7.33
CA VAL A 23 0.73 -6.93 8.45
C VAL A 23 2.01 -6.43 9.13
N ALA A 24 3.05 -7.26 9.25
CA ALA A 24 4.33 -6.86 9.82
C ALA A 24 5.11 -5.88 8.94
N GLU A 25 4.97 -5.95 7.62
CA GLU A 25 5.64 -5.07 6.65
C GLU A 25 4.90 -3.73 6.42
N ALA A 26 3.60 -3.67 6.73
CA ALA A 26 2.79 -2.48 6.53
C ALA A 26 3.32 -1.22 7.27
N PRO A 27 3.71 -1.27 8.55
CA PRO A 27 4.20 -0.08 9.26
C PRO A 27 5.49 0.49 8.67
N ALA A 28 6.41 -0.38 8.22
CA ALA A 28 7.66 0.06 7.60
C ALA A 28 7.39 0.78 6.27
N THR A 29 6.46 0.25 5.48
CA THR A 29 6.06 0.86 4.21
C THR A 29 5.36 2.21 4.43
N VAL A 30 4.46 2.31 5.41
CA VAL A 30 3.79 3.57 5.76
C VAL A 30 4.81 4.61 6.22
N ALA A 31 5.74 4.24 7.11
CA ALA A 31 6.77 5.16 7.60
C ALA A 31 7.63 5.73 6.45
N LEU A 32 7.93 4.90 5.44
CA LEU A 32 8.69 5.32 4.29
C LEU A 32 7.90 6.29 3.39
N ILE A 33 6.61 6.01 3.13
CA ILE A 33 5.73 6.95 2.41
C ILE A 33 5.61 8.29 3.16
N SER A 34 5.49 8.27 4.49
CA SER A 34 5.45 9.48 5.31
C SER A 34 6.75 10.27 5.26
N ALA A 35 7.90 9.60 5.26
CA ALA A 35 9.20 10.26 5.14
C ALA A 35 9.37 10.94 3.77
N VAL A 36 8.97 10.26 2.70
CA VAL A 36 9.01 10.83 1.34
C VAL A 36 8.01 11.97 1.16
N ASN A 37 6.83 11.88 1.80
CA ASN A 37 5.86 12.98 1.87
C ASN A 37 6.48 14.24 2.50
N ALA A 38 7.20 14.08 3.61
CA ALA A 38 7.84 15.18 4.31
C ALA A 38 8.92 15.87 3.47
N ASP A 39 9.59 15.13 2.59
CA ASP A 39 10.61 15.66 1.66
C ASP A 39 10.01 16.33 0.42
N GLY A 40 8.71 16.10 0.15
CA GLY A 40 7.98 16.68 -0.98
C GLY A 40 8.31 16.06 -2.34
N ASP A 41 9.00 14.91 -2.37
CA ASP A 41 9.34 14.20 -3.60
C ASP A 41 8.18 13.34 -4.09
N LEU A 42 7.36 13.91 -4.98
CA LEU A 42 6.20 13.23 -5.55
C LEU A 42 6.54 12.03 -6.43
N GLU A 43 7.69 12.03 -7.10
CA GLU A 43 8.06 10.91 -7.97
C GLU A 43 8.56 9.73 -7.15
N MET A 44 9.33 9.99 -6.08
CA MET A 44 9.67 8.97 -5.10
C MET A 44 8.40 8.45 -4.40
N MET A 45 7.47 9.33 -4.00
CA MET A 45 6.21 8.90 -3.37
C MET A 45 5.41 7.99 -4.30
N ARG A 46 5.31 8.34 -5.59
CA ARG A 46 4.61 7.54 -6.58
C ARG A 46 5.20 6.13 -6.73
N ARG A 47 6.53 5.99 -6.65
CA ARG A 47 7.22 4.70 -6.73
C ARG A 47 6.94 3.83 -5.51
N GLU A 48 7.14 4.37 -4.32
CA GLU A 48 6.92 3.64 -3.07
C GLU A 48 5.47 3.17 -2.91
N VAL A 49 4.52 4.03 -3.28
CA VAL A 49 3.10 3.69 -3.29
C VAL A 49 2.77 2.64 -4.35
N HIS A 50 3.44 2.65 -5.50
CA HIS A 50 3.26 1.64 -6.54
C HIS A 50 3.78 0.26 -6.09
N ASP A 51 4.94 0.23 -5.46
CA ASP A 51 5.57 -0.98 -4.95
C ASP A 51 4.74 -1.57 -3.80
N MET A 52 4.25 -0.71 -2.89
CA MET A 52 3.27 -1.07 -1.88
C MET A 52 2.03 -1.73 -2.52
N ARG A 53 1.42 -1.09 -3.53
CA ARG A 53 0.22 -1.65 -4.17
C ARG A 53 0.46 -3.04 -4.77
N SER A 54 1.65 -3.30 -5.31
CA SER A 54 2.00 -4.58 -5.91
C SER A 54 2.22 -5.66 -4.85
N ASN A 55 2.87 -5.32 -3.73
CA ASN A 55 2.98 -6.23 -2.59
C ASN A 55 1.59 -6.52 -2.00
N PHE A 56 0.87 -5.50 -1.52
CA PHE A 56 -0.38 -5.67 -0.77
C PHE A 56 -1.58 -6.12 -1.62
N GLY A 57 -1.57 -5.84 -2.93
CA GLY A 57 -2.64 -6.22 -3.85
C GLY A 57 -2.79 -7.73 -4.06
N SER A 58 -1.70 -8.48 -3.87
CA SER A 58 -1.69 -9.94 -3.96
C SER A 58 -2.35 -10.62 -2.75
N TYR A 59 -2.50 -9.90 -1.63
CA TYR A 59 -2.96 -10.43 -0.34
C TYR A 59 -4.35 -9.94 0.08
N GLY A 60 -5.08 -9.28 -0.81
CA GLY A 60 -6.47 -8.87 -0.54
C GLY A 60 -6.62 -7.66 0.38
N ALA A 61 -5.56 -6.86 0.60
CA ALA A 61 -5.61 -5.60 1.36
C ALA A 61 -6.30 -4.47 0.56
N MET A 62 -7.55 -4.69 0.15
CA MET A 62 -8.29 -3.84 -0.78
C MET A 62 -8.32 -2.37 -0.36
N ARG A 63 -8.54 -2.09 0.93
CA ARG A 63 -8.61 -0.70 1.45
C ARG A 63 -7.26 0.02 1.36
N LEU A 64 -6.16 -0.68 1.64
CA LEU A 64 -4.81 -0.10 1.54
C LEU A 64 -4.44 0.12 0.07
N CYS A 65 -4.78 -0.82 -0.81
CA CYS A 65 -4.59 -0.68 -2.26
C CYS A 65 -5.42 0.46 -2.87
N GLU A 66 -6.65 0.68 -2.41
CA GLU A 66 -7.48 1.81 -2.83
C GLU A 66 -6.87 3.15 -2.40
N HIS A 67 -6.36 3.23 -1.16
CA HIS A 67 -5.68 4.44 -0.68
C HIS A 67 -4.39 4.70 -1.46
N ALA A 68 -3.58 3.66 -1.69
CA ALA A 68 -2.38 3.73 -2.52
C ALA A 68 -2.70 4.24 -3.94
N ARG A 69 -3.76 3.73 -4.57
CA ARG A 69 -4.21 4.19 -5.90
C ARG A 69 -4.61 5.66 -5.89
N ALA A 70 -5.23 6.14 -4.81
CA ALA A 70 -5.59 7.55 -4.68
C ALA A 70 -4.34 8.44 -4.60
N ILE A 71 -3.35 8.05 -3.80
CA ILE A 71 -2.06 8.76 -3.69
C ILE A 71 -1.34 8.76 -5.05
N GLU A 72 -1.22 7.61 -5.72
CA GLU A 72 -0.59 7.48 -7.04
C GLU A 72 -1.26 8.39 -8.08
N LYS A 73 -2.60 8.49 -8.03
CA LYS A 73 -3.37 9.37 -8.92
C LYS A 73 -3.14 10.85 -8.63
N ALA A 74 -2.99 11.24 -7.37
CA ALA A 74 -2.67 12.61 -6.98
C ALA A 74 -1.25 13.00 -7.41
N CYS A 75 -0.27 12.10 -7.20
CA CYS A 75 1.11 12.27 -7.69
C CYS A 75 1.15 12.45 -9.22
N ARG A 76 0.42 11.62 -9.99
CA ARG A 76 0.35 11.73 -11.46
C ARG A 76 -0.27 13.03 -11.97
N LYS A 77 -1.09 13.68 -11.15
CA LYS A 77 -1.70 14.98 -11.46
C LYS A 77 -0.86 16.16 -11.00
N ASP A 78 0.32 15.91 -10.45
CA ASP A 78 1.20 16.91 -9.84
C ASP A 78 0.52 17.70 -8.70
N ASN A 79 -0.46 17.07 -8.03
CA ASN A 79 -1.20 17.69 -6.95
C ASN A 79 -0.57 17.33 -5.61
N ALA A 80 0.53 18.01 -5.28
CA ALA A 80 1.32 17.75 -4.07
C ALA A 80 0.48 17.78 -2.78
N ARG A 81 -0.46 18.74 -2.70
CA ARG A 81 -1.32 18.91 -1.53
C ARG A 81 -2.24 17.71 -1.33
N GLU A 82 -2.92 17.26 -2.39
CA GLU A 82 -3.81 16.11 -2.34
C GLU A 82 -3.04 14.81 -2.05
N ALA A 83 -1.84 14.64 -2.63
CA ALA A 83 -0.99 13.48 -2.35
C ALA A 83 -0.57 13.44 -0.86
N SER A 84 -0.20 14.59 -0.31
CA SER A 84 0.19 14.73 1.10
C SER A 84 -0.97 14.48 2.06
N GLU A 85 -2.13 15.08 1.81
CA GLU A 85 -3.36 14.85 2.60
C GLU A 85 -3.81 13.38 2.60
N LEU A 86 -3.56 12.65 1.51
CA LEU A 86 -3.87 11.23 1.41
C LEU A 86 -2.80 10.36 2.11
N ALA A 87 -1.53 10.75 2.04
CA ALA A 87 -0.45 10.06 2.74
C ALA A 87 -0.58 10.15 4.27
N ASP A 88 -0.98 11.30 4.80
CA ASP A 88 -1.18 11.52 6.24
C ASP A 88 -2.36 10.73 6.84
N ARG A 89 -3.21 10.14 5.99
CA ARG A 89 -4.36 9.32 6.37
C ARG A 89 -4.07 7.82 6.35
N LEU A 90 -2.84 7.42 6.01
CA LEU A 90 -2.39 6.05 6.18
C LEU A 90 -2.33 5.72 7.69
N PRO A 91 -2.79 4.51 8.08
CA PRO A 91 -2.82 4.09 9.48
C PRO A 91 -1.45 3.78 10.06
#